data_AF-A0AA87XYN3-F1
#
_entry.id   AF-A0AA87XYN3-F1
#
_cell.length_a   1.000
_cell.length_b   1.000
_cell.length_c   1.000
_cell.angle_alpha   90.00
_cell.angle_beta   90.00
_cell.angle_gamma   90.00
#
_symmetry.space_group_name_H-M   'P 1'
#
loop_
_entity.id
_entity.type
_entity.pdbx_description
1 polymer ?
#
loop_
_entity_poly.entity_id
_entity_poly.type
_entity_poly.pdbx_seq_one_letter_code
_entity_poly.pdbx_strand_id
1 'polypeptide(L)'
;MSESKSIDDGTLHGATLHAGTLPGATLHEEIVHHGPATPRMTGDTTPGDRTIDTLLARYAESHRDPTNERIHFVCVPVIALSLLGLLWSAHPLAAAAVATAALAYYWKLSRPFAAGMLVMALVMLGILAALPPIAVLPLSIVMFVLAWLGQFIGHLIEGKKPSFFDDLRFLLVGPLFVLGFLYRRFRIAY
;
A
#
# COMPACT_ATOMS: atom_id res chain seq x y z
N MET A 1 -38.07 53.44 10.37
CA MET A 1 -38.45 54.68 9.64
C MET A 1 -37.23 55.13 8.87
N SER A 2 -37.40 55.35 7.57
CA SER A 2 -36.38 55.63 6.55
C SER A 2 -35.74 57.01 6.71
N GLU A 3 -34.46 57.16 6.35
CA GLU A 3 -33.85 58.36 5.72
C GLU A 3 -32.42 57.99 5.20
N SER A 4 -32.22 57.95 3.86
CA SER A 4 -31.50 58.94 2.99
C SER A 4 -29.97 58.97 3.21
N LYS A 5 -29.05 59.00 2.23
CA LYS A 5 -28.96 59.68 0.91
C LYS A 5 -27.67 59.15 0.21
N SER A 6 -27.69 58.86 -1.10
CA SER A 6 -27.08 59.65 -2.22
C SER A 6 -25.55 59.58 -2.39
N ILE A 7 -25.12 59.43 -3.66
CA ILE A 7 -23.87 59.86 -4.36
C ILE A 7 -23.57 58.79 -5.44
N ASP A 8 -23.30 59.02 -6.72
CA ASP A 8 -23.33 60.18 -7.62
C ASP A 8 -23.16 59.66 -9.07
N ASP A 9 -23.75 60.35 -10.04
CA ASP A 9 -23.72 60.05 -11.49
C ASP A 9 -22.51 60.74 -12.14
N GLY A 10 -21.69 59.99 -12.88
CA GLY A 10 -20.53 60.51 -13.60
C GLY A 10 -20.55 60.14 -15.09
N THR A 11 -21.03 61.07 -15.91
CA THR A 11 -21.29 61.00 -17.34
C THR A 11 -20.05 60.83 -18.25
N LEU A 12 -20.25 59.98 -19.26
CA LEU A 12 -19.69 59.89 -20.63
C LEU A 12 -18.79 61.04 -21.15
N HIS A 13 -17.68 60.63 -21.79
CA HIS A 13 -17.12 61.35 -22.94
C HIS A 13 -16.85 60.38 -24.09
N GLY A 14 -17.53 60.60 -25.20
CA GLY A 14 -17.31 59.92 -26.47
C GLY A 14 -16.25 60.62 -27.32
N ALA A 15 -15.52 59.83 -28.09
CA ALA A 15 -14.81 60.19 -29.31
C ALA A 15 -14.32 58.87 -29.94
N THR A 16 -14.30 58.58 -31.24
CA THR A 16 -14.86 59.13 -32.48
C THR A 16 -14.68 57.96 -33.46
N LEU A 17 -15.71 57.69 -34.27
CA LEU A 17 -15.72 56.62 -35.28
C LEU A 17 -14.75 56.93 -36.43
N HIS A 18 -13.98 55.92 -36.87
CA HIS A 18 -13.41 55.89 -38.21
C HIS A 18 -13.90 54.64 -38.93
N ALA A 19 -14.56 54.86 -40.07
CA ALA A 19 -15.10 53.85 -40.97
C ALA A 19 -13.98 53.19 -41.79
N GLY A 20 -14.09 51.88 -42.00
CA GLY A 20 -13.28 51.11 -42.95
C GLY A 20 -13.99 49.81 -43.32
N THR A 21 -14.53 49.77 -44.53
CA THR A 21 -15.22 48.63 -45.15
C THR A 21 -14.19 47.62 -45.68
N LEU A 22 -14.40 46.30 -45.49
CA LEU A 22 -14.57 45.27 -46.55
C LEU A 22 -14.43 43.82 -46.01
N PRO A 23 -15.03 42.83 -46.71
CA PRO A 23 -15.44 41.53 -46.18
C PRO A 23 -14.40 40.42 -46.40
N GLY A 24 -14.35 39.47 -45.48
CA GLY A 24 -13.52 38.28 -45.62
C GLY A 24 -13.98 37.19 -44.69
N ALA A 25 -14.71 36.22 -45.22
CA ALA A 25 -14.96 34.96 -44.56
C ALA A 25 -13.62 34.23 -44.36
N THR A 26 -13.27 33.96 -43.10
CA THR A 26 -12.27 32.94 -42.77
C THR A 26 -12.84 32.07 -41.66
N LEU A 27 -12.98 30.80 -42.00
CA LEU A 27 -13.44 29.71 -41.15
C LEU A 27 -12.61 29.70 -39.86
N HIS A 28 -13.28 29.76 -38.71
CA HIS A 28 -12.67 29.36 -37.45
C HIS A 28 -12.44 27.86 -37.51
N GLU A 29 -11.23 27.46 -37.89
CA GLU A 29 -10.73 26.11 -37.66
C GLU A 29 -10.48 26.00 -36.14
N GLU A 30 -11.45 25.43 -35.43
CA GLU A 30 -11.30 25.05 -34.04
C GLU A 30 -10.23 23.95 -33.99
N ILE A 31 -8.99 24.34 -33.69
CA ILE A 31 -7.91 23.43 -33.36
C ILE A 31 -8.30 22.74 -32.05
N VAL A 32 -8.99 21.61 -32.16
CA VAL A 32 -9.21 20.69 -31.05
C VAL A 32 -7.86 20.11 -30.69
N HIS A 33 -7.19 20.73 -29.73
CA HIS A 33 -5.97 20.20 -29.13
C HIS A 33 -6.28 18.83 -28.52
N HIS A 34 -6.05 17.76 -29.28
CA HIS A 34 -5.95 16.40 -28.76
C HIS A 34 -4.64 16.34 -27.98
N GLY A 35 -4.68 16.82 -26.73
CA GLY A 35 -3.65 16.51 -25.76
C GLY A 35 -3.51 14.98 -25.68
N PRO A 36 -2.29 14.45 -25.47
CA PRO A 36 -2.09 13.01 -25.33
C PRO A 36 -3.00 12.50 -24.21
N ALA A 37 -3.91 11.59 -24.57
CA ALA A 37 -4.79 10.94 -23.62
C ALA A 37 -3.94 10.35 -22.50
N THR A 38 -4.06 10.88 -21.29
CA THR A 38 -3.48 10.28 -20.09
C THR A 38 -3.96 8.84 -20.02
N PRO A 39 -3.07 7.83 -20.02
CA PRO A 39 -3.48 6.45 -19.94
C PRO A 39 -4.29 6.25 -18.67
N ARG A 40 -5.56 5.91 -18.83
CA ARG A 40 -6.41 5.52 -17.72
C ARG A 40 -5.86 4.18 -17.23
N MET A 41 -5.16 4.18 -16.09
CA MET A 41 -4.72 2.96 -15.42
C MET A 41 -5.97 2.22 -14.90
N THR A 42 -6.67 1.53 -15.79
CA THR A 42 -7.57 0.45 -15.42
C THR A 42 -6.69 -0.66 -14.84
N GLY A 43 -7.06 -1.22 -13.68
CA GLY A 43 -6.32 -2.28 -12.98
C GLY A 43 -6.33 -3.64 -13.70
N ASP A 44 -6.12 -3.62 -15.01
CA ASP A 44 -5.87 -4.76 -15.87
C ASP A 44 -4.38 -5.10 -15.80
N THR A 45 -4.09 -6.38 -15.61
CA THR A 45 -2.71 -6.89 -15.52
C THR A 45 -2.17 -6.98 -16.93
N THR A 46 -1.11 -6.23 -17.26
CA THR A 46 -0.52 -6.31 -18.61
C THR A 46 -0.04 -7.75 -18.85
N PRO A 47 -0.34 -8.38 -19.99
CA PRO A 47 0.15 -9.72 -20.30
C PRO A 47 1.69 -9.76 -20.22
N GLY A 48 2.22 -10.36 -19.16
CA GLY A 48 3.66 -10.45 -18.90
C GLY A 48 4.10 -10.11 -17.47
N ASP A 49 3.27 -9.42 -16.68
CA ASP A 49 3.63 -9.08 -15.30
C ASP A 49 3.60 -10.31 -14.39
N ARG A 50 4.67 -10.55 -13.62
CA ARG A 50 4.69 -11.64 -12.65
C ARG A 50 3.69 -11.33 -11.54
N THR A 51 2.88 -12.31 -11.16
CA THR A 51 1.86 -12.14 -10.11
C THR A 51 2.41 -11.56 -8.81
N ILE A 52 3.64 -11.93 -8.42
CA ILE A 52 4.29 -11.39 -7.23
C ILE A 52 4.52 -9.88 -7.31
N ASP A 53 4.90 -9.36 -8.48
CA ASP A 53 5.17 -7.92 -8.67
C ASP A 53 3.86 -7.13 -8.58
N THR A 54 2.79 -7.64 -9.19
CA THR A 54 1.45 -7.04 -9.09
C THR A 54 0.95 -7.01 -7.63
N LEU A 55 1.13 -8.11 -6.88
CA LEU A 55 0.73 -8.17 -5.48
C LEU A 55 1.52 -7.19 -4.61
N LEU A 56 2.83 -7.11 -4.80
CA LEU A 56 3.69 -6.18 -4.07
C LEU A 56 3.39 -4.72 -4.43
N ALA A 57 3.14 -4.43 -5.71
CA ALA A 57 2.75 -3.10 -6.16
C ALA A 57 1.43 -2.64 -5.52
N ARG A 58 0.41 -3.50 -5.52
CA ARG A 58 -0.87 -3.23 -4.86
C ARG A 58 -0.73 -3.07 -3.35
N TYR A 59 0.09 -3.91 -2.70
CA TYR A 59 0.35 -3.76 -1.26
C TYR A 59 1.04 -2.42 -0.97
N ALA A 60 1.99 -1.99 -1.81
CA ALA A 60 2.69 -0.71 -1.66
C ALA A 60 1.78 0.53 -1.83
N GLU A 61 0.60 0.40 -2.43
CA GLU A 61 -0.33 1.54 -2.56
C GLU A 61 -0.82 2.07 -1.22
N SER A 62 -0.93 1.22 -0.19
CA SER A 62 -1.32 1.58 1.18
C SER A 62 -0.13 1.72 2.14
N HIS A 63 1.08 1.81 1.60
CA HIS A 63 2.34 1.89 2.34
C HIS A 63 3.30 2.82 1.63
N ARG A 64 3.01 4.13 1.66
CA ARG A 64 3.86 5.16 1.05
C ARG A 64 4.50 6.07 2.10
N ASP A 65 3.92 6.16 3.29
CA ASP A 65 4.50 6.90 4.40
C ASP A 65 5.71 6.13 4.99
N PRO A 66 6.90 6.73 5.08
CA PRO A 66 8.09 6.05 5.60
C PRO A 66 7.97 5.64 7.08
N THR A 67 7.14 6.32 7.88
CA THR A 67 6.88 5.94 9.27
C THR A 67 6.02 4.69 9.32
N ASN A 68 4.95 4.64 8.52
CA ASN A 68 4.11 3.46 8.37
C ASN A 68 4.92 2.23 7.90
N GLU A 69 5.75 2.39 6.86
CA GLU A 69 6.63 1.33 6.37
C GLU A 69 7.59 0.80 7.45
N ARG A 70 8.22 1.68 8.25
CA ARG A 70 9.12 1.29 9.35
C ARG A 70 8.38 0.55 10.46
N ILE A 71 7.18 1.02 10.83
CA ILE A 71 6.33 0.34 11.81
C ILE A 71 6.03 -1.08 11.32
N HIS A 72 5.63 -1.24 10.06
CA HIS A 72 5.35 -2.57 9.50
C HIS A 72 6.57 -3.46 9.37
N PHE A 73 7.73 -2.89 9.05
CA PHE A 73 8.99 -3.63 9.01
C PHE A 73 9.27 -4.37 10.33
N VAL A 74 8.86 -3.78 11.46
CA VAL A 74 8.98 -4.41 12.79
C VAL A 74 7.75 -5.26 13.13
N CYS A 75 6.54 -4.73 12.96
CA CYS A 75 5.32 -5.39 13.42
C CYS A 75 4.98 -6.65 12.60
N VAL A 76 5.25 -6.69 11.28
CA VAL A 76 4.91 -7.84 10.44
C VAL A 76 5.65 -9.13 10.89
N PRO A 77 6.99 -9.14 11.08
CA PRO A 77 7.67 -10.29 11.63
C PRO A 77 7.18 -10.69 13.03
N VAL A 78 6.86 -9.72 13.90
CA VAL A 78 6.34 -9.98 15.25
C VAL A 78 4.94 -10.62 15.21
N ILE A 79 4.08 -10.17 14.29
CA ILE A 79 2.77 -10.79 14.04
C ILE A 79 2.94 -12.21 13.51
N ALA A 80 3.85 -12.44 12.57
CA ALA A 80 4.12 -13.78 12.05
C ALA A 80 4.61 -14.74 13.16
N LEU A 81 5.56 -14.31 13.99
CA LEU A 81 6.06 -15.10 15.13
C LEU A 81 4.94 -15.38 16.14
N SER A 82 4.16 -14.37 16.52
CA SER A 82 3.08 -14.54 17.50
C SER A 82 1.95 -15.43 16.98
N LEU A 83 1.57 -15.33 15.70
CA LEU A 83 0.60 -16.25 15.08
C LEU A 83 1.09 -17.70 15.11
N LEU A 84 2.37 -17.94 14.77
CA LEU A 84 2.96 -19.27 14.91
C LEU A 84 3.00 -19.73 16.37
N GLY A 85 3.27 -18.82 17.31
CA GLY A 85 3.28 -19.13 18.74
C GLY A 85 1.89 -19.46 19.31
N LEU A 86 0.84 -18.78 18.86
CA LEU A 86 -0.55 -19.11 19.20
C LEU A 86 -0.90 -20.52 18.70
N LEU A 87 -0.54 -20.85 17.45
CA LEU A 87 -0.73 -22.19 16.89
C LEU A 87 0.12 -23.24 17.61
N TRP A 88 1.36 -22.92 17.95
CA TRP A 88 2.29 -23.78 18.68
C TRP A 88 1.77 -24.14 20.07
N SER A 89 1.16 -23.16 20.75
CA SER A 89 0.54 -23.37 22.06
C SER A 89 -0.63 -24.35 22.00
N ALA A 90 -1.33 -24.45 20.86
CA ALA A 90 -2.32 -25.49 20.63
C ALA A 90 -1.64 -26.82 20.28
N HIS A 91 -0.74 -26.81 19.29
CA HIS A 91 0.11 -27.95 18.93
C HIS A 91 1.27 -27.52 18.02
N PRO A 92 2.53 -27.94 18.26
CA PRO A 92 3.66 -27.59 17.39
C PRO A 92 3.47 -27.96 15.91
N LEU A 93 2.83 -29.11 15.64
CA LEU A 93 2.52 -29.52 14.26
C LEU A 93 1.50 -28.60 13.57
N ALA A 94 0.60 -27.93 14.31
CA ALA A 94 -0.33 -26.98 13.71
C ALA A 94 0.42 -25.75 13.18
N ALA A 95 1.37 -25.22 13.96
CA ALA A 95 2.25 -24.14 13.52
C ALA A 95 3.09 -24.56 12.30
N ALA A 96 3.68 -25.76 12.34
CA ALA A 96 4.46 -26.29 11.23
C ALA A 96 3.62 -26.50 9.95
N ALA A 97 2.38 -26.98 10.08
CA ALA A 97 1.47 -27.18 8.95
C ALA A 97 1.10 -25.85 8.28
N VAL A 98 0.76 -24.82 9.08
CA VAL A 98 0.45 -23.49 8.55
C VAL A 98 1.67 -22.83 7.91
N ALA A 99 2.85 -22.93 8.54
CA ALA A 99 4.10 -22.44 7.95
C ALA A 99 4.42 -23.13 6.62
N THR A 100 4.21 -24.45 6.54
CA THR A 100 4.41 -25.24 5.31
C THR A 100 3.44 -24.84 4.21
N ALA A 101 2.17 -24.62 4.55
CA ALA A 101 1.16 -24.14 3.60
C ALA A 101 1.50 -22.74 3.04
N ALA A 102 1.94 -21.83 3.90
CA ALA A 102 2.42 -20.51 3.48
C ALA A 102 3.66 -20.62 2.58
N LEU A 103 4.61 -21.49 2.91
CA LEU A 103 5.79 -21.75 2.08
C LEU A 103 5.43 -22.32 0.71
N ALA A 104 4.48 -23.24 0.63
CA ALA A 104 3.99 -23.76 -0.65
C ALA A 104 3.35 -22.65 -1.51
N TYR A 105 2.66 -21.71 -0.89
CA TYR A 105 2.13 -20.52 -1.57
C TYR A 105 3.27 -19.62 -2.07
N TYR A 106 4.27 -19.31 -1.23
CA TYR A 106 5.42 -18.50 -1.64
C TYR A 106 6.26 -19.15 -2.73
N TRP A 107 6.40 -20.47 -2.71
CA TRP A 107 7.11 -21.21 -3.75
C TRP A 107 6.47 -21.04 -5.13
N LYS A 108 5.13 -20.98 -5.18
CA LYS A 108 4.38 -20.69 -6.42
C LYS A 108 4.57 -19.26 -6.91
N LEU A 109 4.85 -18.31 -6.01
CA LEU A 109 5.05 -16.89 -6.32
C LEU A 109 6.47 -16.57 -6.77
N SER A 110 7.48 -16.97 -6.00
CA SER A 110 8.90 -16.69 -6.25
C SER A 110 9.79 -17.59 -5.38
N ARG A 111 10.68 -18.36 -6.01
CA ARG A 111 11.61 -19.27 -5.31
C ARG A 111 12.59 -18.53 -4.38
N PRO A 112 13.19 -17.38 -4.77
CA PRO A 112 14.01 -16.58 -3.86
C PRO A 112 13.25 -16.11 -2.62
N PHE A 113 12.01 -15.66 -2.77
CA PHE A 113 11.19 -15.29 -1.61
C PHE A 113 10.84 -16.49 -0.74
N ALA A 114 10.49 -17.63 -1.34
CA ALA A 114 10.23 -18.85 -0.58
C ALA A 114 11.44 -19.28 0.26
N ALA A 115 12.66 -19.16 -0.27
CA ALA A 115 13.88 -19.46 0.47
C ALA A 115 14.08 -18.52 1.67
N GLY A 116 13.90 -17.21 1.51
CA GLY A 116 14.01 -16.26 2.62
C GLY A 116 12.92 -16.47 3.67
N MET A 117 11.70 -16.75 3.24
CA MET A 117 10.58 -17.09 4.14
C MET A 117 10.81 -18.42 4.85
N LEU A 118 11.48 -19.39 4.24
CA LEU A 118 11.86 -20.65 4.88
C LEU A 118 12.84 -20.38 6.03
N VAL A 119 13.88 -19.58 5.77
CA VAL A 119 14.83 -19.18 6.82
C VAL A 119 14.12 -18.47 7.97
N MET A 120 13.24 -17.51 7.66
CA MET A 120 12.47 -16.80 8.69
C MET A 120 11.58 -17.76 9.50
N ALA A 121 10.87 -18.66 8.84
CA ALA A 121 10.01 -19.65 9.51
C ALA A 121 10.82 -20.59 10.42
N LEU A 122 11.98 -21.08 9.95
CA LEU A 122 12.85 -21.95 10.76
C LEU A 122 13.38 -21.22 12.00
N VAL A 123 13.78 -19.95 11.86
CA VAL A 123 14.20 -19.12 13.00
C VAL A 123 13.05 -18.94 13.99
N MET A 124 11.85 -18.60 13.53
CA MET A 124 10.68 -18.41 14.40
C MET A 124 10.29 -19.69 15.13
N LEU A 125 10.22 -20.83 14.42
CA LEU A 125 9.92 -22.13 15.03
C LEU A 125 11.04 -22.55 16.01
N GLY A 126 12.31 -22.25 15.70
CA GLY A 126 13.44 -22.46 16.61
C GLY A 126 13.32 -21.64 17.89
N ILE A 127 12.92 -20.36 17.80
CA ILE A 127 12.64 -19.51 18.96
C ILE A 127 11.51 -20.12 19.81
N LEU A 128 10.41 -20.52 19.19
CA LEU A 128 9.27 -21.13 19.91
C LEU A 128 9.64 -22.45 20.58
N ALA A 129 10.47 -23.27 19.93
CA ALA A 129 10.97 -24.53 20.49
C ALA A 129 11.93 -24.33 21.68
N ALA A 130 12.65 -23.21 21.71
CA ALA A 130 13.58 -22.88 22.79
C ALA A 130 12.91 -22.20 24.00
N LEU A 131 11.69 -21.70 23.86
CA LEU A 131 10.94 -21.09 24.96
C LEU A 131 10.34 -22.13 25.91
N PRO A 132 10.26 -21.85 27.21
CA PRO A 132 9.47 -22.66 28.13
C PRO A 132 8.00 -22.74 27.65
N PRO A 133 7.37 -23.94 27.56
CA PRO A 133 6.02 -24.07 27.01
C PRO A 133 4.98 -23.15 27.67
N ILE A 134 5.10 -22.96 29.00
CA ILE A 134 4.20 -22.08 29.77
C ILE A 134 4.30 -20.60 29.39
N ALA A 135 5.40 -20.18 28.78
CA ALA A 135 5.64 -18.80 28.36
C ALA A 135 5.13 -18.51 26.94
N VAL A 136 4.99 -19.53 26.07
CA VAL A 136 4.69 -19.35 24.65
C VAL A 136 3.36 -18.64 24.44
N LEU A 137 2.28 -19.12 25.07
CA LEU A 137 0.95 -18.56 24.91
C LEU A 137 0.85 -17.09 25.38
N PRO A 138 1.21 -16.73 26.63
CA PRO A 138 1.09 -15.35 27.09
C PRO A 138 1.98 -14.39 26.30
N LEU A 139 3.22 -14.76 25.96
CA LEU A 139 4.09 -13.92 25.14
C LEU A 139 3.51 -13.72 23.73
N SER A 140 2.96 -14.77 23.13
CA SER A 140 2.35 -14.68 21.80
C SER A 140 1.15 -13.75 21.79
N ILE A 141 0.27 -13.83 22.81
CA ILE A 141 -0.86 -12.91 22.95
C ILE A 141 -0.40 -11.46 23.07
N VAL A 142 0.56 -11.18 23.97
CA VAL A 142 1.08 -9.82 24.18
C VAL A 142 1.71 -9.26 22.91
N MET A 143 2.60 -10.03 22.26
CA MET A 143 3.22 -9.64 21.00
C MET A 143 2.20 -9.38 19.91
N PHE A 144 1.20 -10.26 19.78
CA PHE A 144 0.14 -10.13 18.77
C PHE A 144 -0.63 -8.82 18.94
N VAL A 145 -1.11 -8.54 20.16
CA VAL A 145 -1.89 -7.33 20.46
C VAL A 145 -1.06 -6.07 20.23
N LEU A 146 0.17 -6.02 20.77
CA LEU A 146 1.02 -4.83 20.64
C LEU A 146 1.44 -4.57 19.19
N ALA A 147 1.78 -5.61 18.44
CA ALA A 147 2.19 -5.45 17.06
C ALA A 147 1.01 -5.03 16.16
N TRP A 148 -0.19 -5.57 16.38
CA TRP A 148 -1.39 -5.11 15.66
C TRP A 148 -1.75 -3.67 15.98
N LEU A 149 -1.69 -3.28 17.26
CA LEU A 149 -1.89 -1.87 17.65
C LEU A 149 -0.88 -0.97 16.92
N GLY A 150 0.38 -1.37 16.85
CA GLY A 150 1.42 -0.71 16.06
C GLY A 150 1.01 -0.57 14.59
N GLN A 151 0.62 -1.66 13.92
CA GLN A 151 0.18 -1.60 12.51
C GLN A 151 -1.01 -0.66 12.31
N PHE A 152 -2.00 -0.67 13.20
CA PHE A 152 -3.14 0.24 13.09
C PHE A 152 -2.73 1.71 13.27
N ILE A 153 -1.77 2.00 14.15
CA ILE A 153 -1.19 3.34 14.27
C ILE A 153 -0.47 3.74 12.98
N GLY A 154 0.32 2.82 12.38
CA GLY A 154 0.97 3.05 11.08
C GLY A 154 -0.03 3.40 9.99
N HIS A 155 -1.12 2.64 9.88
CA HIS A 155 -2.20 2.91 8.93
C HIS A 155 -3.00 4.18 9.23
N LEU A 156 -3.13 4.57 10.50
CA LEU A 156 -3.72 5.86 10.87
C LEU A 156 -2.86 7.03 10.36
N ILE A 157 -1.53 6.92 10.46
CA ILE A 157 -0.58 7.91 9.93
C ILE A 157 -0.64 7.95 8.40
N GLU A 158 -0.70 6.79 7.74
CA GLU A 158 -0.82 6.68 6.28
C GLU A 158 -2.14 7.28 5.75
N GLY A 159 -3.20 7.28 6.56
CA GLY A 159 -4.55 7.69 6.14
C GLY A 159 -5.25 6.71 5.20
N LYS A 160 -4.73 5.47 5.09
CA LYS A 160 -5.30 4.39 4.28
C LYS A 160 -5.57 3.17 5.15
N LYS A 161 -6.70 2.51 4.90
CA LYS A 161 -7.05 1.26 5.59
C LYS A 161 -6.03 0.15 5.29
N PRO A 162 -5.85 -0.80 6.22
CA PRO A 162 -5.03 -1.98 5.96
C PRO A 162 -5.52 -2.83 4.77
N SER A 163 -4.60 -3.29 3.93
CA SER A 163 -4.94 -4.02 2.69
C SER A 163 -5.64 -5.36 2.93
N PHE A 164 -5.47 -5.98 4.09
CA PHE A 164 -6.14 -7.27 4.37
C PHE A 164 -7.65 -7.14 4.53
N PHE A 165 -8.17 -5.92 4.75
CA PHE A 165 -9.62 -5.66 4.70
C PHE A 165 -10.18 -5.80 3.28
N ASP A 166 -9.34 -5.61 2.25
CA ASP A 166 -9.74 -5.83 0.87
C ASP A 166 -9.56 -7.28 0.46
N ASP A 167 -8.50 -7.94 0.94
CA ASP A 167 -8.21 -9.35 0.66
C ASP A 167 -7.27 -9.95 1.71
N LEU A 168 -7.71 -11.03 2.38
CA LEU A 168 -6.93 -11.74 3.39
C LEU A 168 -5.55 -12.20 2.89
N ARG A 169 -5.38 -12.43 1.58
CA ARG A 169 -4.07 -12.76 0.98
C ARG A 169 -3.01 -11.72 1.27
N PHE A 170 -3.37 -10.45 1.51
CA PHE A 170 -2.40 -9.42 1.85
C PHE A 170 -1.73 -9.63 3.22
N LEU A 171 -2.27 -10.50 4.09
CA LEU A 171 -1.54 -10.97 5.28
C LEU A 171 -0.30 -11.80 4.91
N LEU A 172 -0.35 -12.55 3.80
CA LEU A 172 0.79 -13.32 3.28
C LEU A 172 1.73 -12.44 2.43
N VAL A 173 1.20 -11.38 1.81
CA VAL A 173 2.02 -10.44 1.01
C VAL A 173 2.85 -9.51 1.91
N GLY A 174 2.34 -9.10 3.07
CA GLY A 174 3.06 -8.22 4.00
C GLY A 174 4.47 -8.73 4.37
N PRO A 175 4.65 -10.00 4.78
CA PRO A 175 5.97 -10.57 5.02
C PRO A 175 6.91 -10.53 3.81
N LEU A 176 6.38 -10.77 2.60
CA LEU A 176 7.17 -10.66 1.36
C LEU A 176 7.58 -9.21 1.07
N PHE A 177 6.70 -8.26 1.35
CA PHE A 177 7.00 -6.83 1.20
C PHE A 177 8.15 -6.40 2.11
N VAL A 178 8.11 -6.82 3.38
CA VAL A 178 9.19 -6.59 4.37
C VAL A 178 10.50 -7.24 3.92
N LEU A 179 10.46 -8.51 3.50
CA LEU A 179 11.64 -9.22 2.99
C LEU A 179 12.18 -8.57 1.71
N GLY A 180 11.32 -8.02 0.86
CA GLY A 180 11.68 -7.31 -0.35
C GLY A 180 12.57 -6.09 -0.10
N PHE A 181 12.37 -5.35 1.00
CA PHE A 181 13.30 -4.28 1.40
C PHE A 181 14.70 -4.82 1.69
N LEU A 182 14.79 -5.96 2.38
CA LEU A 182 16.06 -6.60 2.71
C LEU A 182 16.78 -7.09 1.44
N TYR A 183 16.04 -7.71 0.54
CA TYR A 183 16.57 -8.18 -0.74
C TYR A 183 17.08 -7.03 -1.60
N ARG A 184 16.33 -5.93 -1.72
CA ARG A 184 16.80 -4.72 -2.41
C ARG A 184 18.05 -4.14 -1.75
N ARG A 185 18.11 -4.11 -0.41
CA ARG A 185 19.26 -3.61 0.36
C ARG A 185 20.54 -4.43 0.14
N PHE A 186 20.40 -5.74 -0.12
CA PHE A 186 21.51 -6.65 -0.41
C PHE A 186 21.68 -6.98 -1.90
N ARG A 187 20.91 -6.33 -2.79
CA ARG A 187 20.94 -6.56 -4.25
C ARG A 187 20.65 -8.01 -4.66
N ILE A 188 19.75 -8.67 -3.94
CA ILE A 188 19.26 -10.02 -4.27
C ILE A 188 18.05 -9.88 -5.20
N ALA A 189 18.10 -10.57 -6.35
CA ALA A 189 16.97 -10.65 -7.28
C ALA A 189 15.93 -11.68 -6.81
N TYR A 190 14.65 -11.39 -7.06
CA TYR A 190 13.54 -12.24 -6.63
C TYR A 190 12.35 -12.18 -7.58
#